data_AF-A0A348AK12-F1
#
_entry.id   AF-A0A348AK12-F1
#
_cell.length_a   1.000
_cell.length_b   1.000
_cell.length_c   1.000
_cell.angle_alpha   90.00
_cell.angle_beta   90.00
_cell.angle_gamma   90.00
#
_symmetry.space_group_name_H-M   'P 1'
#
loop_
_entity.id
_entity.type
_entity.pdbx_description
1 polymer ?
#
loop_
_entity_poly.entity_id
_entity_poly.type
_entity_poly.pdbx_seq_one_letter_code
_entity_poly.pdbx_strand_id
1 'polypeptide(L)'
;MKVVRLRVGRFLCLLLIVFAASFFWASGDAILRFLVGKITLSPAPVPAITSTSSGSTITSGAVNAWSRLHRIFALKSAVEAKLNKKSYVIIDDIPLSLQQAIIAVEDNRYYQHSGFDAEGIFRAFLVNLQTGTVTEGGSTITQQLVKNLFLSHDRTLTRKLEEFVLSLDMEVRYSKEEILEMYLNTIYYGSGAYGIGEASAIYFGKPPASLSLPECAMLAGLPNSPSLTSPYVDFIAAKQRQAVVLTAMVRYGYISPGLAQEAKAAPLALVREK
;
A
#
# COMPACT_ATOMS: atom_id res chain seq x y z
N MET A 1 9.56 35.28 1.35
CA MET A 1 9.30 34.04 2.14
C MET A 1 9.59 32.70 1.41
N LYS A 2 10.01 32.67 0.12
CA LYS A 2 10.30 31.40 -0.60
C LYS A 2 11.70 30.79 -0.33
N VAL A 3 12.68 31.59 0.08
CA VAL A 3 14.09 31.15 0.22
C VAL A 3 14.36 30.35 1.50
N VAL A 4 13.58 30.57 2.57
CA VAL A 4 13.76 29.88 3.85
C VAL A 4 13.25 28.42 3.79
N ARG A 5 12.16 28.15 3.06
CA ARG A 5 11.60 26.79 2.90
C ARG A 5 12.55 25.82 2.17
N LEU A 6 13.33 26.30 1.19
CA LEU A 6 14.31 25.46 0.49
C LEU A 6 15.49 25.02 1.39
N ARG A 7 15.87 25.85 2.37
CA ARG A 7 16.98 25.54 3.29
C ARG A 7 16.56 24.53 4.36
N VAL A 8 15.31 24.61 4.84
CA VAL A 8 14.77 23.63 5.81
C VAL A 8 14.58 22.26 5.18
N GLY A 9 14.10 22.18 3.93
CA GLY A 9 13.97 20.91 3.21
C GLY A 9 15.31 20.21 2.95
N ARG A 10 16.35 20.96 2.56
CA ARG A 10 17.71 20.41 2.38
C ARG A 10 18.35 20.01 3.72
N PHE A 11 18.08 20.75 4.79
CA PHE A 11 18.54 20.42 6.14
C PHE A 11 17.90 19.14 6.68
N LEU A 12 16.59 18.94 6.51
CA LEU A 12 15.89 17.70 6.89
C LEU A 12 16.33 16.50 6.05
N CYS A 13 16.59 16.69 4.76
CA CYS A 13 17.12 15.64 3.88
C CYS A 13 18.55 15.22 4.30
N LEU A 14 19.41 16.20 4.64
CA LEU A 14 20.72 15.93 5.23
C LEU A 14 20.61 15.23 6.58
N LEU A 15 19.67 15.62 7.44
CA LEU A 15 19.45 14.99 8.73
C LEU A 15 19.00 13.52 8.59
N LEU A 16 18.17 13.21 7.58
CA LEU A 16 17.76 11.85 7.24
C LEU A 16 18.90 11.01 6.66
N ILE A 17 19.75 11.59 5.81
CA ILE A 17 20.95 10.93 5.28
C ILE A 17 21.93 10.65 6.42
N VAL A 18 22.15 11.60 7.32
CA VAL A 18 23.00 11.44 8.51
C VAL A 18 22.41 10.39 9.44
N PHE A 19 21.09 10.40 9.69
CA PHE A 19 20.43 9.37 10.49
C PHE A 19 20.57 7.97 9.87
N ALA A 20 20.38 7.84 8.55
CA ALA A 20 20.57 6.59 7.84
C ALA A 20 22.05 6.12 7.87
N ALA A 21 23.01 7.05 7.73
CA ALA A 21 24.43 6.75 7.83
C ALA A 21 24.86 6.37 9.26
N SER A 22 24.34 7.07 10.29
CA SER A 22 24.56 6.75 11.70
C SER A 22 23.92 5.42 12.10
N PHE A 23 22.76 5.08 11.52
CA PHE A 23 22.12 3.77 11.71
C PHE A 23 22.95 2.65 11.09
N PHE A 24 23.54 2.85 9.91
CA PHE A 24 24.48 1.92 9.30
C PHE A 24 25.80 1.81 10.07
N TRP A 25 26.28 2.89 10.68
CA TRP A 25 27.48 2.89 11.51
C TRP A 25 27.26 2.21 12.87
N ALA A 26 26.06 2.36 13.47
CA ALA A 26 25.70 1.76 14.75
C ALA A 26 25.20 0.31 14.64
N SER A 27 24.86 -0.15 13.43
CA SER A 27 24.36 -1.52 13.17
C SER A 27 25.29 -2.35 12.27
N GLY A 28 26.35 -1.75 11.72
CA GLY A 28 27.24 -2.39 10.75
C GLY A 28 28.14 -3.47 11.35
N ASP A 29 28.51 -3.32 12.62
CA ASP A 29 29.35 -4.24 13.37
C ASP A 29 28.63 -5.55 13.74
N ALA A 30 27.30 -5.54 13.88
CA ALA A 30 26.52 -6.77 14.07
C ALA A 30 26.46 -7.64 12.80
N ILE A 31 26.38 -7.01 11.62
CA ILE A 31 26.32 -7.70 10.33
C ILE A 31 27.71 -8.19 9.90
N LEU A 32 28.77 -7.41 10.18
CA LEU A 32 30.14 -7.86 9.94
C LEU A 32 30.54 -9.02 10.85
N ARG A 33 30.13 -9.03 12.13
CA ARG A 33 30.37 -10.17 13.04
C ARG A 33 29.62 -11.43 12.61
N PHE A 34 28.43 -11.28 12.03
CA PHE A 34 27.67 -12.39 11.46
C PHE A 34 28.29 -12.95 10.17
N LEU A 35 28.89 -12.09 9.32
CA LEU A 35 29.61 -12.52 8.11
C LEU A 35 31.02 -13.08 8.40
N VAL A 36 31.72 -12.53 9.39
CA VAL A 36 33.10 -12.93 9.76
C VAL A 36 33.11 -14.13 10.71
N GLY A 37 32.06 -14.33 11.51
CA GLY A 37 31.92 -15.45 12.46
C GLY A 37 31.82 -16.85 11.85
N LYS A 38 31.87 -16.98 10.51
CA LYS A 38 31.95 -18.26 9.80
C LYS A 38 33.33 -18.56 9.19
N ILE A 39 34.35 -17.79 9.55
CA ILE A 39 35.74 -18.06 9.14
C ILE A 39 36.61 -18.23 10.39
N THR A 40 36.35 -19.28 11.16
CA THR A 40 37.35 -19.83 12.08
C THR A 40 37.67 -21.25 11.61
N LEU A 41 38.77 -21.38 10.89
CA LEU A 41 39.39 -22.66 10.54
C LEU A 41 39.88 -23.34 11.83
N SER A 42 39.27 -24.47 12.18
CA SER A 42 39.88 -25.47 13.06
C SER A 42 39.94 -26.79 12.26
N PRO A 43 41.10 -27.47 12.17
CA PRO A 43 41.23 -28.66 11.36
C PRO A 43 40.68 -29.89 12.12
N ALA A 44 39.56 -30.43 11.64
CA ALA A 44 39.07 -31.75 12.06
C ALA A 44 39.51 -32.81 11.03
N PRO A 45 39.78 -34.07 11.46
CA PRO A 45 40.39 -35.08 10.62
C PRO A 45 39.42 -35.63 9.57
N VAL A 46 39.97 -36.01 8.42
CA VAL A 46 39.27 -36.52 7.23
C VAL A 46 38.89 -38.00 7.41
N PRO A 47 37.64 -38.41 7.14
CA PRO A 47 37.32 -39.76 6.72
C PRO A 47 37.11 -39.85 5.20
N ALA A 48 37.39 -41.03 4.67
CA ALA A 48 37.59 -41.37 3.27
C ALA A 48 36.37 -41.18 2.35
N ILE A 49 36.72 -41.04 1.07
CA ILE A 49 35.90 -40.84 -0.13
C ILE A 49 34.84 -41.94 -0.29
N THR A 50 33.60 -41.57 -0.61
CA THR A 50 32.72 -42.42 -1.44
C THR A 50 31.91 -41.52 -2.38
N SER A 51 31.89 -41.95 -3.64
CA SER A 51 31.51 -41.23 -4.86
C SER A 51 30.03 -40.89 -4.98
N THR A 52 29.68 -39.60 -5.15
CA THR A 52 28.56 -39.16 -6.01
C THR A 52 28.69 -37.67 -6.34
N SER A 53 28.83 -37.30 -7.62
CA SER A 53 28.74 -35.91 -8.07
C SER A 53 28.24 -35.77 -9.50
N SER A 54 27.09 -35.11 -9.65
CA SER A 54 26.79 -34.03 -10.61
C SER A 54 25.28 -33.71 -10.50
N GLY A 55 24.80 -32.48 -10.30
CA GLY A 55 25.46 -31.18 -10.34
C GLY A 55 24.72 -30.06 -9.59
N SER A 56 25.54 -29.08 -9.20
CA SER A 56 25.29 -27.63 -9.07
C SER A 56 24.07 -27.12 -8.28
N THR A 57 24.27 -26.93 -6.98
CA THR A 57 23.56 -25.91 -6.19
C THR A 57 24.21 -24.54 -6.46
N ILE A 58 23.68 -23.79 -7.42
CA ILE A 58 23.96 -22.35 -7.52
C ILE A 58 23.10 -21.60 -6.48
N THR A 59 23.76 -20.70 -5.78
CA THR A 59 23.34 -19.91 -4.62
C THR A 59 22.07 -19.08 -4.87
N SER A 60 21.01 -19.37 -4.11
CA SER A 60 19.70 -18.71 -4.10
C SER A 60 19.71 -17.20 -3.77
N GLY A 61 20.82 -16.64 -3.28
CA GLY A 61 20.90 -15.23 -2.87
C GLY A 61 21.01 -14.22 -4.02
N ALA A 62 21.78 -14.54 -5.07
CA ALA A 62 21.93 -13.64 -6.22
C ALA A 62 20.66 -13.59 -7.07
N VAL A 63 20.01 -14.75 -7.25
CA VAL A 63 18.77 -14.90 -8.03
C VAL A 63 17.63 -14.04 -7.45
N ASN A 64 17.64 -13.82 -6.12
CA ASN A 64 16.66 -12.99 -5.42
C ASN A 64 16.93 -11.48 -5.53
N ALA A 65 18.19 -11.05 -5.60
CA ALA A 65 18.53 -9.64 -5.78
C ALA A 65 18.29 -9.18 -7.23
N TRP A 66 18.64 -10.03 -8.21
CA TRP A 66 18.42 -9.76 -9.62
C TRP A 66 16.95 -9.72 -9.99
N SER A 67 16.12 -10.64 -9.45
CA SER A 67 14.68 -10.60 -9.66
C SER A 67 14.04 -9.33 -9.07
N ARG A 68 14.54 -8.81 -7.93
CA ARG A 68 14.10 -7.52 -7.37
C ARG A 68 14.48 -6.33 -8.24
N LEU A 69 15.70 -6.29 -8.75
CA LEU A 69 16.16 -5.24 -9.69
C LEU A 69 15.38 -5.27 -11.01
N HIS A 70 15.09 -6.45 -11.57
CA HIS A 70 14.31 -6.57 -12.80
C HIS A 70 12.91 -5.96 -12.68
N ARG A 71 12.30 -5.93 -11.50
CA ARG A 71 10.95 -5.36 -11.30
C ARG A 71 10.91 -3.84 -11.36
N ILE A 72 12.01 -3.21 -10.97
CA ILE A 72 12.22 -1.77 -11.15
C ILE A 72 12.22 -1.44 -12.65
N PHE A 73 12.84 -2.30 -13.48
CA PHE A 73 12.85 -2.13 -14.94
C PHE A 73 11.58 -2.65 -15.64
N ALA A 74 10.86 -3.60 -15.04
CA ALA A 74 9.67 -4.25 -15.60
C ALA A 74 8.35 -3.74 -15.00
N LEU A 75 8.33 -2.50 -14.48
CA LEU A 75 7.17 -1.91 -13.81
C LEU A 75 5.89 -2.01 -14.66
N LYS A 76 5.98 -1.61 -15.94
CA LYS A 76 4.86 -1.66 -16.88
C LYS A 76 4.32 -3.08 -17.10
N SER A 77 5.20 -4.03 -17.39
CA SER A 77 4.79 -5.44 -17.63
C SER A 77 4.16 -6.07 -16.39
N ALA A 78 4.66 -5.73 -15.19
CA ALA A 78 4.13 -6.26 -13.94
C ALA A 78 2.77 -5.64 -13.57
N VAL A 79 2.58 -4.35 -13.83
CA VAL A 79 1.26 -3.70 -13.78
C VAL A 79 0.31 -4.45 -14.73
N GLU A 80 0.66 -4.55 -16.01
CA GLU A 80 -0.20 -5.18 -17.02
C GLU A 80 -0.54 -6.64 -16.71
N ALA A 81 0.38 -7.39 -16.09
CA ALA A 81 0.16 -8.78 -15.69
C ALA A 81 -0.76 -8.94 -14.47
N LYS A 82 -0.87 -7.91 -13.63
CA LYS A 82 -1.70 -7.93 -12.41
C LYS A 82 -3.09 -7.34 -12.61
N LEU A 83 -3.26 -6.49 -13.61
CA LEU A 83 -4.56 -5.92 -13.93
C LEU A 83 -5.48 -6.96 -14.58
N ASN A 84 -6.66 -7.16 -14.01
CA ASN A 84 -7.69 -7.97 -14.64
C ASN A 84 -8.34 -7.19 -15.78
N LYS A 85 -7.87 -7.42 -17.01
CA LYS A 85 -8.35 -6.71 -18.21
C LYS A 85 -9.86 -6.82 -18.44
N LYS A 86 -10.52 -7.89 -17.95
CA LYS A 86 -11.96 -8.09 -18.16
C LYS A 86 -12.81 -7.20 -17.25
N SER A 87 -12.35 -6.95 -16.03
CA SER A 87 -13.04 -6.16 -15.00
C SER A 87 -12.38 -4.80 -14.75
N TYR A 88 -11.42 -4.41 -15.60
CA TYR A 88 -10.73 -3.14 -15.51
C TYR A 88 -11.67 -1.98 -15.85
N VAL A 89 -11.62 -0.93 -15.05
CA VAL A 89 -12.51 0.23 -15.15
C VAL A 89 -11.64 1.47 -15.24
N ILE A 90 -11.83 2.27 -16.29
CA ILE A 90 -11.13 3.55 -16.45
C ILE A 90 -11.62 4.55 -15.40
N ILE A 91 -10.77 5.49 -15.01
CA ILE A 91 -11.01 6.42 -13.90
C ILE A 91 -12.27 7.25 -14.11
N ASP A 92 -12.61 7.57 -15.36
CA ASP A 92 -13.80 8.33 -15.74
C ASP A 92 -15.11 7.56 -15.47
N ASP A 93 -15.05 6.21 -15.49
CA ASP A 93 -16.19 5.34 -15.16
C ASP A 93 -16.24 4.99 -13.66
N ILE A 94 -15.29 5.49 -12.87
CA ILE A 94 -15.27 5.36 -11.41
C ILE A 94 -15.85 6.64 -10.80
N PRO A 95 -16.95 6.56 -10.01
CA PRO A 95 -17.55 7.74 -9.41
C PRO A 95 -16.56 8.58 -8.61
N LEU A 96 -16.60 9.90 -8.82
CA LEU A 96 -15.78 10.84 -8.07
C LEU A 96 -15.93 10.66 -6.55
N SER A 97 -17.14 10.34 -6.08
CA SER A 97 -17.40 10.05 -4.67
C SER A 97 -16.60 8.86 -4.14
N LEU A 98 -16.38 7.82 -4.94
CA LEU A 98 -15.56 6.67 -4.54
C LEU A 98 -14.06 7.03 -4.54
N GLN A 99 -13.61 7.72 -5.57
CA GLN A 99 -12.22 8.21 -5.64
C GLN A 99 -11.89 9.06 -4.40
N GLN A 100 -12.75 10.02 -4.08
CA GLN A 100 -12.63 10.89 -2.90
C GLN A 100 -12.77 10.12 -1.59
N ALA A 101 -13.66 9.12 -1.50
CA ALA A 101 -13.81 8.30 -0.30
C ALA A 101 -12.54 7.51 0.02
N ILE A 102 -11.92 6.91 -1.00
CA ILE A 102 -10.65 6.19 -0.87
C ILE A 102 -9.52 7.15 -0.49
N ILE A 103 -9.39 8.27 -1.18
CA ILE A 103 -8.39 9.30 -0.85
C ILE A 103 -8.56 9.79 0.59
N ALA A 104 -9.79 10.10 1.01
CA ALA A 104 -10.06 10.59 2.36
C ALA A 104 -9.61 9.65 3.47
N VAL A 105 -9.78 8.34 3.28
CA VAL A 105 -9.51 7.33 4.33
C VAL A 105 -8.11 6.71 4.24
N GLU A 106 -7.54 6.61 3.05
CA GLU A 106 -6.23 5.97 2.84
C GLU A 106 -5.09 6.99 2.73
N ASP A 107 -5.32 8.16 2.10
CA ASP A 107 -4.26 9.10 1.75
C ASP A 107 -4.80 10.52 1.45
N ASN A 108 -5.27 11.23 2.48
CA ASN A 108 -5.96 12.52 2.32
C ASN A 108 -5.14 13.63 1.64
N ARG A 109 -3.82 13.44 1.54
CA ARG A 109 -2.88 14.35 0.86
C ARG A 109 -2.34 13.78 -0.43
N TYR A 110 -3.03 12.80 -1.02
CA TYR A 110 -2.62 12.08 -2.21
C TYR A 110 -2.06 12.97 -3.33
N TYR A 111 -2.74 14.08 -3.65
CA TYR A 111 -2.32 15.01 -4.71
C TYR A 111 -1.19 15.99 -4.30
N GLN A 112 -0.76 15.98 -3.03
CA GLN A 112 0.20 16.94 -2.47
C GLN A 112 1.61 16.36 -2.29
N HIS A 113 1.79 15.05 -2.45
CA HIS A 113 3.08 14.38 -2.35
C HIS A 113 3.37 13.52 -3.57
N SER A 114 4.62 13.06 -3.73
CA SER A 114 5.05 12.18 -4.82
C SER A 114 5.38 10.80 -4.24
N GLY A 115 4.36 10.01 -3.93
CA GLY A 115 4.52 8.63 -3.43
C GLY A 115 4.90 8.46 -1.97
N PHE A 116 5.42 9.49 -1.30
CA PHE A 116 5.76 9.43 0.13
C PHE A 116 5.30 10.69 0.86
N ASP A 117 4.46 10.53 1.88
CA ASP A 117 3.98 11.65 2.70
C ASP A 117 4.72 11.74 4.04
N ALA A 118 5.82 12.50 4.07
CA ALA A 118 6.58 12.76 5.30
C ALA A 118 5.75 13.47 6.39
N GLU A 119 4.90 14.42 6.00
CA GLU A 119 4.07 15.19 6.93
C GLU A 119 2.89 14.35 7.42
N GLY A 120 2.28 13.55 6.55
CA GLY A 120 1.26 12.56 6.91
C GLY A 120 1.79 11.51 7.89
N ILE A 121 3.01 11.00 7.67
CA ILE A 121 3.69 10.07 8.59
C ILE A 121 3.93 10.73 9.95
N PHE A 122 4.47 11.95 9.97
CA PHE A 122 4.73 12.65 11.22
C PHE A 122 3.45 12.94 12.00
N ARG A 123 2.40 13.38 11.29
CA ARG A 123 1.06 13.61 11.87
C ARG A 123 0.45 12.32 12.43
N ALA A 124 0.49 11.22 11.66
CA ALA A 124 0.00 9.92 12.11
C ALA A 124 0.77 9.42 13.34
N PHE A 125 2.10 9.63 13.38
CA PHE A 125 2.91 9.32 14.55
C PHE A 125 2.46 10.10 15.79
N LEU A 126 2.23 11.42 15.68
CA LEU A 126 1.75 12.23 16.80
C LEU A 126 0.35 11.81 17.28
N VAL A 127 -0.57 11.54 16.35
CA VAL A 127 -1.93 11.07 16.69
C VAL A 127 -1.87 9.73 17.41
N ASN A 128 -1.12 8.76 16.87
CA ASN A 128 -0.99 7.43 17.47
C ASN A 128 -0.32 7.47 18.85
N LEU A 129 0.61 8.42 19.07
CA LEU A 129 1.22 8.65 20.38
C LEU A 129 0.21 9.22 21.39
N GLN A 130 -0.64 10.16 20.97
CA GLN A 130 -1.67 10.76 21.81
C GLN A 130 -2.79 9.78 22.16
N THR A 131 -3.21 8.93 21.22
CA THR A 131 -4.30 7.96 21.42
C THR A 131 -3.82 6.64 22.02
N GLY A 132 -2.49 6.44 22.13
CA GLY A 132 -1.88 5.19 22.60
C GLY A 132 -2.17 3.97 21.70
N THR A 133 -2.73 4.19 20.52
CA THR A 133 -3.22 3.15 19.60
C THR A 133 -2.93 3.53 18.15
N VAL A 134 -2.60 2.56 17.30
CA VAL A 134 -2.37 2.80 15.87
C VAL A 134 -3.71 3.00 15.18
N THR A 135 -4.14 4.26 15.10
CA THR A 135 -5.42 4.69 14.53
C THR A 135 -5.28 5.22 13.11
N GLU A 136 -4.10 5.77 12.77
CA GLU A 136 -3.79 6.23 11.43
C GLU A 136 -2.59 5.48 10.82
N GLY A 137 -2.75 5.08 9.57
CA GLY A 137 -1.68 4.52 8.74
C GLY A 137 -0.82 5.63 8.13
N GLY A 138 0.48 5.37 7.99
CA GLY A 138 1.43 6.30 7.34
C GLY A 138 1.82 5.92 5.92
N SER A 139 1.12 4.96 5.28
CA SER A 139 1.45 4.54 3.90
C SER A 139 0.54 5.20 2.87
N THR A 140 1.13 5.70 1.79
CA THR A 140 0.41 6.38 0.70
C THR A 140 -0.30 5.39 -0.23
N ILE A 141 -1.26 5.85 -1.02
CA ILE A 141 -1.91 5.03 -2.06
C ILE A 141 -0.87 4.41 -3.02
N THR A 142 0.13 5.20 -3.43
CA THR A 142 1.21 4.73 -4.32
C THR A 142 2.03 3.61 -3.68
N GLN A 143 2.38 3.74 -2.40
CA GLN A 143 3.07 2.67 -1.66
C GLN A 143 2.24 1.42 -1.54
N GLN A 144 0.94 1.59 -1.27
CA GLN A 144 0.02 0.46 -1.19
C GLN A 144 -0.14 -0.23 -2.55
N LEU A 145 -0.23 0.53 -3.65
CA LEU A 145 -0.25 0.00 -5.02
C LEU A 145 1.02 -0.82 -5.31
N VAL A 146 2.20 -0.26 -5.03
CA VAL A 146 3.49 -0.94 -5.22
C VAL A 146 3.55 -2.23 -4.41
N LYS A 147 3.11 -2.19 -3.15
CA LYS A 147 3.05 -3.38 -2.30
C LYS A 147 2.15 -4.46 -2.92
N ASN A 148 0.97 -4.09 -3.44
CA ASN A 148 0.00 -5.04 -3.99
C ASN A 148 0.45 -5.63 -5.34
N LEU A 149 1.06 -4.83 -6.20
CA LEU A 149 1.53 -5.28 -7.51
C LEU A 149 2.82 -6.09 -7.42
N PHE A 150 3.74 -5.67 -6.56
CA PHE A 150 5.10 -6.18 -6.56
C PHE A 150 5.37 -7.05 -5.33
N LEU A 151 5.20 -6.56 -4.11
CA LEU A 151 5.97 -7.18 -3.03
C LEU A 151 5.30 -8.41 -2.42
N SER A 152 6.11 -9.42 -2.07
CA SER A 152 5.65 -10.53 -1.24
C SER A 152 5.26 -10.02 0.15
N HIS A 153 4.46 -10.79 0.89
CA HIS A 153 3.94 -10.39 2.19
C HIS A 153 5.01 -10.28 3.31
N ASP A 154 6.28 -10.60 3.03
CA ASP A 154 7.39 -10.60 4.00
C ASP A 154 7.71 -9.21 4.57
N ARG A 155 7.44 -8.99 5.86
CA ARG A 155 7.64 -7.69 6.53
C ARG A 155 9.10 -7.45 6.93
N THR A 156 9.97 -7.15 5.97
CA THR A 156 11.38 -6.77 6.23
C THR A 156 11.62 -5.28 6.00
N LEU A 157 12.59 -4.69 6.71
CA LEU A 157 13.01 -3.28 6.50
C LEU A 157 13.49 -3.05 5.06
N THR A 158 14.19 -4.04 4.48
CA THR A 158 14.60 -4.01 3.07
C THR A 158 13.41 -3.90 2.13
N ARG A 159 12.32 -4.64 2.39
CA ARG A 159 11.10 -4.52 1.59
C ARG A 159 10.49 -3.11 1.71
N LYS A 160 10.52 -2.48 2.89
CA LYS A 160 9.96 -1.14 3.04
C LYS A 160 10.76 -0.08 2.26
N LEU A 161 12.08 -0.25 2.14
CA LEU A 161 12.90 0.59 1.28
C LEU A 161 12.58 0.36 -0.21
N GLU A 162 12.33 -0.89 -0.61
CA GLU A 162 11.88 -1.21 -1.98
C GLU A 162 10.53 -0.57 -2.30
N GLU A 163 9.56 -0.62 -1.37
CA GLU A 163 8.28 0.09 -1.51
C GLU A 163 8.51 1.57 -1.78
N PHE A 164 9.40 2.21 -1.02
CA PHE A 164 9.70 3.63 -1.17
C PHE A 164 10.30 3.95 -2.54
N VAL A 165 11.36 3.23 -2.96
CA VAL A 165 12.03 3.47 -4.25
C VAL A 165 11.08 3.24 -5.43
N LEU A 166 10.32 2.14 -5.41
CA LEU A 166 9.35 1.82 -6.46
C LEU A 166 8.17 2.81 -6.48
N SER A 167 7.78 3.37 -5.34
CA SER A 167 6.72 4.39 -5.29
C SER A 167 7.17 5.69 -5.95
N LEU A 168 8.43 6.08 -5.76
CA LEU A 168 9.00 7.23 -6.46
C LEU A 168 9.07 6.99 -7.97
N ASP A 169 9.51 5.81 -8.40
CA ASP A 169 9.56 5.46 -9.84
C ASP A 169 8.14 5.43 -10.47
N MET A 170 7.14 4.94 -9.73
CA MET A 170 5.73 4.97 -10.16
C MET A 170 5.25 6.42 -10.39
N GLU A 171 5.54 7.33 -9.47
CA GLU A 171 5.13 8.74 -9.52
C GLU A 171 5.86 9.56 -10.58
N VAL A 172 7.02 9.09 -11.06
CA VAL A 172 7.73 9.69 -12.19
C VAL A 172 7.12 9.25 -13.53
N ARG A 173 6.58 8.02 -13.60
CA ARG A 173 6.14 7.39 -14.85
C ARG A 173 4.66 7.56 -15.14
N TYR A 174 3.84 7.70 -14.10
CA TYR A 174 2.39 7.76 -14.20
C TYR A 174 1.87 9.00 -13.47
N SER A 175 0.80 9.56 -14.02
CA SER A 175 0.00 10.61 -13.38
C SER A 175 -0.71 10.10 -12.11
N LYS A 176 -1.20 11.02 -11.29
CA LYS A 176 -1.98 10.69 -10.10
C LYS A 176 -3.27 9.96 -10.45
N GLU A 177 -3.89 10.35 -11.54
CA GLU A 177 -5.11 9.75 -12.04
C GLU A 177 -4.86 8.29 -12.46
N GLU A 178 -3.79 8.02 -13.22
CA GLU A 178 -3.40 6.66 -13.61
C GLU A 178 -3.03 5.79 -12.41
N ILE A 179 -2.31 6.33 -11.42
CA ILE A 179 -1.95 5.60 -10.20
C ILE A 179 -3.21 5.25 -9.40
N LEU A 180 -4.14 6.19 -9.25
CA LEU A 180 -5.40 5.94 -8.55
C LEU A 180 -6.26 4.92 -9.31
N GLU A 181 -6.34 5.02 -10.64
CA GLU A 181 -7.02 4.05 -11.50
C GLU A 181 -6.47 2.63 -11.29
N MET A 182 -5.14 2.47 -11.39
CA MET A 182 -4.48 1.19 -11.16
C MET A 182 -4.73 0.67 -9.74
N TYR A 183 -4.68 1.55 -8.73
CA TYR A 183 -4.96 1.18 -7.34
C TYR A 183 -6.37 0.63 -7.16
N LEU A 184 -7.39 1.37 -7.62
CA LEU A 184 -8.79 0.96 -7.49
C LEU A 184 -9.10 -0.31 -8.27
N ASN A 185 -8.35 -0.62 -9.33
CA ASN A 185 -8.48 -1.86 -10.09
C ASN A 185 -7.65 -3.04 -9.54
N THR A 186 -6.79 -2.82 -8.54
CA THR A 186 -5.89 -3.87 -8.01
C THR A 186 -6.22 -4.26 -6.57
N ILE A 187 -6.73 -3.35 -5.76
CA ILE A 187 -6.95 -3.65 -4.34
C ILE A 187 -8.01 -4.73 -4.12
N TYR A 188 -7.83 -5.46 -3.03
CA TYR A 188 -8.78 -6.49 -2.60
C TYR A 188 -9.89 -5.86 -1.76
N TYR A 189 -11.14 -6.03 -2.19
CA TYR A 189 -12.32 -5.51 -1.51
C TYR A 189 -13.01 -6.54 -0.60
N GLY A 190 -12.54 -7.80 -0.56
CA GLY A 190 -13.21 -8.87 0.18
C GLY A 190 -14.06 -9.77 -0.74
N SER A 191 -14.51 -10.91 -0.22
CA SER A 191 -15.36 -11.89 -0.93
C SER A 191 -14.87 -12.25 -2.35
N GLY A 192 -13.54 -12.35 -2.52
CA GLY A 192 -12.93 -12.68 -3.82
C GLY A 192 -12.87 -11.51 -4.82
N ALA A 193 -13.38 -10.33 -4.48
CA ALA A 193 -13.39 -9.16 -5.36
C ALA A 193 -12.02 -8.47 -5.40
N TYR A 194 -11.35 -8.54 -6.55
CA TYR A 194 -10.15 -7.76 -6.84
C TYR A 194 -10.47 -6.65 -7.84
N GLY A 195 -10.25 -5.42 -7.42
CA GLY A 195 -10.60 -4.24 -8.21
C GLY A 195 -12.07 -3.85 -8.14
N ILE A 196 -12.33 -2.58 -8.45
CA ILE A 196 -13.64 -1.96 -8.28
C ILE A 196 -14.72 -2.55 -9.19
N GLY A 197 -14.36 -2.98 -10.41
CA GLY A 197 -15.31 -3.61 -11.32
C GLY A 197 -15.93 -4.88 -10.72
N GLU A 198 -15.09 -5.75 -10.14
CA GLU A 198 -15.55 -6.95 -9.45
C GLU A 198 -16.29 -6.63 -8.16
N ALA A 199 -15.79 -5.69 -7.36
CA ALA A 199 -16.42 -5.32 -6.10
C ALA A 199 -17.83 -4.74 -6.30
N SER A 200 -18.02 -3.85 -7.27
CA SER A 200 -19.33 -3.29 -7.60
C SER A 200 -20.32 -4.37 -8.05
N ALA A 201 -19.85 -5.32 -8.86
CA ALA A 201 -20.67 -6.44 -9.32
C ALA A 201 -21.02 -7.42 -8.19
N ILE A 202 -20.06 -7.76 -7.33
CA ILE A 202 -20.24 -8.70 -6.22
C ILE A 202 -21.16 -8.12 -5.16
N TYR A 203 -20.88 -6.91 -4.68
CA TYR A 203 -21.61 -6.33 -3.55
C TYR A 203 -22.95 -5.72 -3.96
N PHE A 204 -23.05 -5.09 -5.14
CA PHE A 204 -24.22 -4.30 -5.53
C PHE A 204 -24.82 -4.66 -6.89
N GLY A 205 -24.23 -5.62 -7.63
CA GLY A 205 -24.82 -6.14 -8.86
C GLY A 205 -24.93 -5.13 -10.00
N LYS A 206 -24.08 -4.09 -9.99
CA LYS A 206 -24.18 -2.97 -10.94
C LYS A 206 -22.79 -2.44 -11.35
N PRO A 207 -22.69 -1.73 -12.49
CA PRO A 207 -21.41 -1.13 -12.90
C PRO A 207 -20.96 -0.04 -11.91
N PRO A 208 -19.65 0.20 -11.76
CA PRO A 208 -19.11 1.19 -10.82
C PRO A 208 -19.71 2.58 -11.01
N ALA A 209 -19.89 3.03 -12.25
CA ALA A 209 -20.48 4.33 -12.59
C ALA A 209 -21.89 4.55 -11.98
N SER A 210 -22.60 3.49 -11.60
CA SER A 210 -23.94 3.55 -10.98
C SER A 210 -23.93 3.43 -9.46
N LEU A 211 -22.75 3.42 -8.82
CA LEU A 211 -22.63 3.43 -7.37
C LEU A 211 -23.03 4.80 -6.80
N SER A 212 -23.88 4.76 -5.79
CA SER A 212 -24.27 5.91 -4.98
C SER A 212 -23.21 6.20 -3.91
N LEU A 213 -23.24 7.40 -3.33
CA LEU A 213 -22.32 7.79 -2.24
C LEU A 213 -22.29 6.79 -1.05
N PRO A 214 -23.43 6.28 -0.53
CA PRO A 214 -23.42 5.24 0.48
C PRO A 214 -22.61 4.01 0.08
N GLU A 215 -22.81 3.52 -1.14
CA GLU A 215 -22.15 2.31 -1.64
C GLU A 215 -20.66 2.56 -1.89
N CYS A 216 -20.32 3.74 -2.41
CA CYS A 216 -18.94 4.20 -2.56
C CYS A 216 -18.21 4.22 -1.20
N ALA A 217 -18.84 4.81 -0.18
CA ALA A 217 -18.28 4.86 1.17
C ALA A 217 -18.18 3.46 1.82
N MET A 218 -19.11 2.55 1.50
CA MET A 218 -19.05 1.16 1.95
C MET A 218 -17.83 0.46 1.34
N LEU A 219 -17.69 0.50 0.01
CA LEU A 219 -16.55 -0.12 -0.69
C LEU A 219 -15.21 0.47 -0.27
N ALA A 220 -15.13 1.80 -0.08
CA ALA A 220 -13.91 2.44 0.40
C ALA A 220 -13.51 2.03 1.83
N GLY A 221 -14.45 1.50 2.61
CA GLY A 221 -14.18 0.99 3.95
C GLY A 221 -13.52 -0.39 3.97
N LEU A 222 -13.67 -1.18 2.91
CA LEU A 222 -13.28 -2.59 2.88
C LEU A 222 -11.76 -2.84 2.83
N PRO A 223 -10.95 -2.13 2.02
CA PRO A 223 -9.53 -2.46 1.81
C PRO A 223 -8.68 -2.53 3.08
N ASN A 224 -9.03 -1.76 4.11
CA ASN A 224 -8.30 -1.71 5.37
C ASN A 224 -8.33 -3.04 6.15
N SER A 225 -9.47 -3.77 6.10
CA SER A 225 -9.63 -5.05 6.79
C SER A 225 -10.71 -5.93 6.13
N PRO A 226 -10.50 -6.41 4.89
CA PRO A 226 -11.56 -7.01 4.06
C PRO A 226 -12.22 -8.24 4.70
N SER A 227 -11.49 -8.99 5.51
CA SER A 227 -11.99 -10.19 6.21
C SER A 227 -12.84 -9.87 7.44
N LEU A 228 -12.70 -8.67 8.03
CA LEU A 228 -13.42 -8.26 9.24
C LEU A 228 -14.55 -7.28 8.95
N THR A 229 -14.44 -6.51 7.88
CA THR A 229 -15.40 -5.43 7.55
C THR A 229 -16.24 -5.73 6.31
N SER A 230 -16.20 -6.95 5.77
CA SER A 230 -17.10 -7.36 4.70
C SER A 230 -18.55 -7.34 5.21
N PRO A 231 -19.48 -6.69 4.50
CA PRO A 231 -20.88 -6.65 4.90
C PRO A 231 -21.59 -8.02 4.85
N TYR A 232 -20.99 -9.01 4.19
CA TYR A 232 -21.45 -10.40 4.21
C TYR A 232 -21.03 -11.17 5.47
N VAL A 233 -19.96 -10.72 6.13
CA VAL A 233 -19.44 -11.34 7.36
C VAL A 233 -20.04 -10.65 8.58
N ASP A 234 -19.90 -9.33 8.66
CA ASP A 234 -20.46 -8.52 9.75
C ASP A 234 -20.94 -7.16 9.19
N PHE A 235 -22.24 -7.09 8.94
CA PHE A 235 -22.87 -5.88 8.41
C PHE A 235 -22.76 -4.68 9.37
N ILE A 236 -22.77 -4.92 10.69
CA ILE A 236 -22.68 -3.83 11.67
C ILE A 236 -21.27 -3.24 11.67
N ALA A 237 -20.24 -4.09 11.69
CA ALA A 237 -18.85 -3.65 11.56
C ALA A 237 -18.60 -2.93 10.21
N ALA A 238 -19.16 -3.44 9.12
CA ALA A 238 -19.10 -2.79 7.81
C ALA A 238 -19.74 -1.39 7.83
N LYS A 239 -20.92 -1.22 8.43
CA LYS A 239 -21.58 0.09 8.60
C LYS A 239 -20.80 1.04 9.50
N GLN A 240 -20.16 0.54 10.55
CA GLN A 240 -19.27 1.36 11.39
C GLN A 240 -18.07 1.86 10.57
N ARG A 241 -17.46 0.99 9.76
CA ARG A 241 -16.35 1.36 8.89
C ARG A 241 -16.77 2.35 7.81
N GLN A 242 -17.95 2.17 7.19
CA GLN A 242 -18.55 3.14 6.27
C GLN A 242 -18.70 4.51 6.95
N ALA A 243 -19.13 4.56 8.20
CA ALA A 243 -19.27 5.82 8.94
C ALA A 243 -17.91 6.51 9.17
N VAL A 244 -16.83 5.76 9.37
CA VAL A 244 -15.46 6.31 9.44
C VAL A 244 -15.06 6.96 8.12
N VAL A 245 -15.35 6.31 6.99
CA VAL A 245 -15.10 6.87 5.65
C VAL A 245 -15.87 8.17 5.44
N LEU A 246 -17.19 8.17 5.71
CA LEU A 246 -18.02 9.37 5.56
C LEU A 246 -17.53 10.52 6.46
N THR A 247 -17.10 10.21 7.69
CA THR A 247 -16.51 11.20 8.60
C THR A 247 -15.20 11.77 8.05
N ALA A 248 -14.35 10.94 7.44
CA ALA A 248 -13.14 11.40 6.77
C ALA A 248 -13.46 12.29 5.57
N MET A 249 -14.46 11.93 4.76
CA MET A 249 -14.90 12.74 3.63
C MET A 249 -15.41 14.12 4.06
N VAL A 250 -16.14 14.21 5.17
CA VAL A 250 -16.54 15.50 5.77
C VAL A 250 -15.32 16.27 6.26
N ARG A 251 -14.41 15.61 7.00
CA ARG A 251 -13.20 16.24 7.56
C ARG A 251 -12.35 16.93 6.50
N TYR A 252 -12.24 16.31 5.32
CA TYR A 252 -11.44 16.83 4.21
C TYR A 252 -12.26 17.61 3.17
N GLY A 253 -13.54 17.89 3.45
CA GLY A 253 -14.37 18.80 2.66
C GLY A 253 -14.91 18.23 1.34
N TYR A 254 -14.90 16.90 1.16
CA TYR A 254 -15.46 16.26 -0.04
C TYR A 254 -16.98 16.24 -0.03
N ILE A 255 -17.62 16.17 1.15
CA ILE A 255 -19.08 16.19 1.32
C ILE A 255 -19.48 17.04 2.53
N SER A 256 -20.73 17.50 2.56
CA SER A 256 -21.28 18.19 3.72
C SER A 256 -21.63 17.21 4.86
N PRO A 257 -21.68 17.67 6.12
CA PRO A 257 -22.13 16.85 7.24
C PRO A 257 -23.55 16.28 7.05
N GLY A 258 -24.47 17.06 6.45
CA GLY A 258 -25.84 16.62 6.15
C GLY A 258 -25.85 15.47 5.15
N LEU A 259 -25.11 15.60 4.04
CA LEU A 259 -25.02 14.55 3.04
C LEU A 259 -24.37 13.28 3.60
N ALA A 260 -23.39 13.41 4.50
CA ALA A 260 -22.79 12.28 5.20
C ALA A 260 -23.80 11.56 6.11
N GLN A 261 -24.66 12.30 6.81
CA GLN A 261 -25.70 11.73 7.65
C GLN A 261 -26.77 10.99 6.83
N GLU A 262 -27.23 11.60 5.73
CA GLU A 262 -28.14 10.97 4.78
C GLU A 262 -27.53 9.69 4.21
N ALA A 263 -26.28 9.75 3.74
CA ALA A 263 -25.60 8.59 3.17
C ALA A 263 -25.37 7.46 4.19
N LYS A 264 -25.13 7.81 5.46
CA LYS A 264 -25.00 6.85 6.55
C LYS A 264 -26.33 6.15 6.85
N ALA A 265 -27.45 6.88 6.78
CA ALA A 265 -28.79 6.35 7.05
C ALA A 265 -29.38 5.57 5.87
N ALA A 266 -28.90 5.84 4.65
CA ALA A 266 -29.39 5.19 3.44
C ALA A 266 -29.27 3.65 3.52
N PRO A 267 -30.30 2.91 3.06
CA PRO A 267 -30.24 1.47 2.96
C PRO A 267 -29.22 1.06 1.90
N LEU A 268 -28.51 -0.05 2.14
CA LEU A 268 -27.60 -0.66 1.18
C LEU A 268 -28.25 -1.93 0.65
N ALA A 269 -28.59 -1.94 -0.65
CA ALA A 269 -29.16 -3.10 -1.31
C ALA A 269 -28.03 -4.05 -1.76
N LEU A 270 -27.54 -4.87 -0.83
CA LEU A 270 -26.51 -5.85 -1.13
C LEU A 270 -27.08 -7.01 -1.95
N VAL A 271 -26.33 -7.47 -2.95
CA VAL A 271 -26.62 -8.72 -3.65
C VAL A 271 -26.42 -9.87 -2.68
N ARG A 272 -27.26 -10.91 -2.73
CA ARG A 272 -27.10 -12.10 -1.91
C ARG A 272 -25.78 -12.80 -2.26
N GLU A 273 -24.97 -13.12 -1.25
CA GLU A 273 -23.74 -13.91 -1.43
C GLU A 273 -24.11 -15.28 -2.03
N LYS A 274 -23.37 -15.69 -3.07
CA LYS A 274 -23.60 -16.94 -3.79
C LYS A 274 -22.95 -18.13 -3.11
#